data_AF-A0A6B2EKA4-F1
#
_entry.id   AF-A0A6B2EKA4-F1
#
_cell.length_a   1.000
_cell.length_b   1.000
_cell.length_c   1.000
_cell.angle_alpha   90.00
_cell.angle_beta   90.00
_cell.angle_gamma   90.00
#
_symmetry.space_group_name_H-M   'P 1'
#
loop_
_entity.id
_entity.type
_entity.pdbx_description
1 polymer ?
#
loop_
_entity_poly.entity_id
_entity_poly.type
_entity_poly.pdbx_seq_one_letter_code
_entity_poly.pdbx_strand_id
1 'polypeptide(L)'
;LKLALDSNVDKKLDGITKKLDNVLRLLKAPVHRTHVSLGSVVLDPDDTGNLNVSFPVSSKEELETLNTKLGDAEYKGTFIKELSRINGFSGTSEGLRAAYRLCDYVFDRNLMNAYSWTGVSKKSVGKDRFNQFTNIIEAFGEVITLADSRFSTVDNEEFFKNKVLKHSQARAKKMKRYKDESS
;
A
#
# COMPACT_ATOMS: atom_id res chain seq x y z
N LEU A 1 8.62 -53.86 0.51
CA LEU A 1 7.88 -52.86 -0.32
C LEU A 1 6.63 -52.31 0.38
N LYS A 2 5.73 -53.13 0.97
CA LYS A 2 4.55 -52.63 1.72
C LYS A 2 4.88 -51.67 2.88
N LEU A 3 5.83 -52.02 3.75
CA LEU A 3 6.20 -51.23 4.94
C LEU A 3 6.69 -49.78 4.66
N ALA A 4 7.28 -49.52 3.49
CA ALA A 4 7.79 -48.19 3.16
C ALA A 4 6.69 -47.25 2.63
N LEU A 5 5.67 -47.82 1.98
CA LEU A 5 4.52 -47.07 1.47
C LEU A 5 3.68 -46.51 2.63
N ASP A 6 3.46 -47.34 3.65
CA ASP A 6 2.65 -46.99 4.82
C ASP A 6 3.26 -45.79 5.57
N SER A 7 4.59 -45.78 5.78
CA SER A 7 5.27 -44.66 6.46
C SER A 7 5.15 -43.30 5.74
N ASN A 8 4.99 -43.32 4.41
CA ASN A 8 4.91 -42.11 3.61
C ASN A 8 3.47 -41.57 3.55
N VAL A 9 2.50 -42.49 3.60
CA VAL A 9 1.08 -42.14 3.79
C VAL A 9 0.87 -41.53 5.17
N ASP A 10 1.46 -42.11 6.22
CA ASP A 10 1.35 -41.61 7.59
C ASP A 10 1.92 -40.19 7.75
N LYS A 11 3.08 -39.91 7.14
CA LYS A 11 3.67 -38.56 7.13
C LYS A 11 2.82 -37.53 6.39
N LYS A 12 2.18 -37.94 5.29
CA LYS A 12 1.24 -37.07 4.56
C LYS A 12 -0.03 -36.83 5.37
N LEU A 13 -0.54 -37.87 6.05
CA LEU A 13 -1.69 -37.75 6.94
C LEU A 13 -1.39 -36.75 8.06
N ASP A 14 -0.26 -36.90 8.76
CA ASP A 14 0.18 -36.00 9.82
C ASP A 14 0.32 -34.54 9.34
N GLY A 15 0.86 -34.34 8.14
CA GLY A 15 0.93 -33.02 7.51
C GLY A 15 -0.44 -32.41 7.18
N ILE A 16 -1.42 -33.24 6.80
CA ILE A 16 -2.81 -32.81 6.56
C ILE A 16 -3.48 -32.48 7.90
N THR A 17 -3.32 -33.32 8.93
CA THR A 17 -3.89 -33.09 10.27
C THR A 17 -3.39 -31.77 10.86
N LYS A 18 -2.08 -31.50 10.77
CA LYS A 18 -1.49 -30.22 11.20
C LYS A 18 -2.02 -29.00 10.45
N LYS A 19 -2.26 -29.13 9.14
CA LYS A 19 -2.88 -28.06 8.35
C LYS A 19 -4.34 -27.85 8.77
N LEU A 20 -5.06 -28.94 9.02
CA LEU A 20 -6.45 -28.89 9.46
C LEU A 20 -6.56 -28.25 10.84
N ASP A 21 -5.67 -28.59 11.78
CA ASP A 21 -5.62 -28.00 13.11
C ASP A 21 -5.30 -26.50 13.08
N ASN A 22 -4.42 -26.07 12.18
CA ASN A 22 -4.16 -24.63 11.97
C ASN A 22 -5.40 -23.90 11.43
N VAL A 23 -6.11 -24.49 10.46
CA VAL A 23 -7.37 -23.91 9.95
C VAL A 23 -8.44 -23.90 11.04
N LEU A 24 -8.55 -24.97 11.84
CA LEU A 24 -9.48 -25.07 12.94
C LEU A 24 -9.16 -24.04 14.03
N ARG A 25 -7.87 -23.77 14.28
CA ARG A 25 -7.41 -22.71 15.18
C ARG A 25 -7.77 -21.33 14.64
N LEU A 26 -7.71 -21.11 13.32
CA LEU A 26 -8.14 -19.85 12.69
C LEU A 26 -9.67 -19.67 12.72
N LEU A 27 -10.44 -20.77 12.65
CA LEU A 27 -11.90 -20.74 12.77
C LEU A 27 -12.39 -20.62 14.22
N LYS A 28 -11.64 -21.16 15.18
CA LYS A 28 -11.93 -21.10 16.62
C LYS A 28 -11.33 -19.89 17.31
N ALA A 29 -10.30 -19.25 16.73
CA ALA A 29 -9.92 -17.90 17.11
C ALA A 29 -11.18 -17.04 16.99
N PRO A 30 -11.43 -16.10 17.93
CA PRO A 30 -12.58 -15.23 17.87
C PRO A 30 -12.55 -14.54 16.52
N VAL A 31 -13.42 -15.00 15.62
CA VAL A 31 -13.64 -14.39 14.33
C VAL A 31 -14.09 -12.98 14.70
N HIS A 32 -13.16 -12.04 14.63
CA HIS A 32 -13.50 -10.64 14.45
C HIS A 32 -14.10 -10.58 13.06
N ARG A 33 -15.34 -11.07 12.97
CA ARG A 33 -16.27 -10.72 11.93
C ARG A 33 -16.50 -9.27 12.24
N THR A 34 -15.67 -8.41 11.66
CA THR A 34 -16.06 -7.04 11.41
C THR A 34 -17.20 -7.14 10.38
N HIS A 35 -18.37 -7.53 10.89
CA HIS A 35 -19.54 -6.76 10.57
C HIS A 35 -19.11 -5.35 10.97
N VAL A 36 -18.75 -4.53 9.99
CA VAL A 36 -18.58 -3.10 10.22
C VAL A 36 -20.00 -2.60 10.47
N SER A 37 -20.53 -2.88 11.66
CA SER A 37 -21.38 -1.91 12.30
C SER A 37 -20.57 -0.64 12.31
N LEU A 38 -21.15 0.41 11.74
CA LEU A 38 -20.82 1.81 12.01
C LEU A 38 -21.01 2.09 13.52
N GLY A 39 -20.30 1.35 14.37
CA GLY A 39 -20.03 1.73 15.73
C GLY A 39 -18.94 2.78 15.64
N SER A 40 -19.22 3.95 16.17
CA SER A 40 -18.28 5.06 16.33
C SER A 40 -16.88 4.54 16.61
N VAL A 41 -15.98 4.67 15.64
CA VAL A 41 -14.55 4.67 15.92
C VAL A 41 -14.37 5.82 16.90
N VAL A 42 -14.17 5.49 18.18
CA VAL A 42 -13.73 6.47 19.16
C VAL A 42 -12.34 6.83 18.69
N LEU A 43 -12.25 7.94 17.95
CA LEU A 43 -11.01 8.54 17.55
C LEU A 43 -10.40 9.09 18.83
N ASP A 44 -9.56 8.31 19.51
CA ASP A 44 -8.75 8.83 20.61
C ASP A 44 -7.84 9.91 20.00
N PRO A 45 -8.06 11.19 20.36
CA PRO A 45 -7.37 12.32 19.72
C PRO A 45 -5.90 12.45 20.15
N ASP A 46 -5.45 11.62 21.10
CA ASP A 46 -4.17 11.78 21.80
C ASP A 46 -3.12 10.72 21.43
N ASP A 47 -3.48 9.67 20.68
CA ASP A 47 -2.52 8.69 20.16
C ASP A 47 -2.04 9.10 18.75
N THR A 48 -1.38 10.25 18.67
CA THR A 48 -0.59 10.62 17.48
C THR A 48 0.72 9.86 17.51
N GLY A 49 0.69 8.60 17.10
CA GLY A 49 1.88 7.93 16.59
C GLY A 49 2.50 8.84 15.53
N ASN A 50 3.61 9.51 15.86
CA ASN A 50 4.20 10.46 14.94
C ASN A 50 4.90 9.68 13.82
N LEU A 51 4.40 9.83 12.59
CA LEU A 51 5.16 9.42 11.40
C LEU A 51 6.46 10.23 11.37
N ASN A 52 7.57 9.62 11.77
CA ASN A 52 8.90 10.22 11.64
C ASN A 52 9.37 10.15 10.17
N VAL A 53 8.57 10.72 9.27
CA VAL A 53 8.80 10.88 7.83
C VAL A 53 8.22 12.22 7.41
N SER A 54 9.03 13.02 6.73
CA SER A 54 8.58 14.26 6.10
C SER A 54 8.00 13.96 4.73
N PHE A 55 6.88 14.61 4.41
CA PHE A 55 6.27 14.57 3.08
C PHE A 55 6.43 15.92 2.36
N PRO A 56 6.58 15.93 1.03
CA PRO A 56 6.68 14.76 0.16
C PRO A 56 8.05 14.06 0.25
N VAL A 57 8.07 12.74 0.05
CA VAL A 57 9.29 11.96 -0.12
C VAL A 57 9.97 12.36 -1.43
N SER A 58 11.24 12.73 -1.36
CA SER A 58 11.94 13.42 -2.46
C SER A 58 13.22 12.73 -2.95
N SER A 59 13.70 11.72 -2.21
CA SER A 59 14.87 10.92 -2.56
C SER A 59 14.56 9.43 -2.64
N LYS A 60 15.48 8.66 -3.25
CA LYS A 60 15.32 7.20 -3.36
C LYS A 60 15.48 6.53 -2.00
N GLU A 61 16.42 7.03 -1.21
CA GLU A 61 16.78 6.54 0.12
C GLU A 61 15.62 6.72 1.11
N GLU A 62 14.93 7.87 1.05
CA GLU A 62 13.71 8.10 1.83
C GLU A 62 12.58 7.16 1.41
N LEU A 63 12.42 6.90 0.10
CA LEU A 63 11.40 6.00 -0.41
C LEU A 63 11.65 4.54 0.02
N GLU A 64 12.89 4.09 -0.05
CA GLU A 64 13.31 2.77 0.45
C GLU A 64 13.11 2.64 1.95
N THR A 65 13.50 3.66 2.72
CA THR A 65 13.30 3.71 4.17
C THR A 65 11.82 3.66 4.53
N LEU A 66 10.99 4.45 3.85
CA LEU A 66 9.55 4.43 4.05
C LEU A 66 8.96 3.05 3.76
N ASN A 67 9.36 2.42 2.65
CA ASN A 67 8.88 1.09 2.29
C ASN A 67 9.28 0.03 3.33
N THR A 68 10.51 0.09 3.84
CA THR A 68 10.96 -0.82 4.91
C THR A 68 10.15 -0.60 6.19
N LYS A 69 9.95 0.64 6.62
CA LYS A 69 9.16 0.97 7.82
C LYS A 69 7.71 0.51 7.69
N LEU A 70 7.09 0.63 6.52
CA LEU A 70 5.73 0.16 6.27
C LEU A 70 5.56 -1.37 6.30
N GLY A 71 6.66 -2.13 6.39
CA GLY A 71 6.59 -3.56 6.69
C GLY A 71 6.25 -3.86 8.15
N ASP A 72 6.42 -2.88 9.05
CA ASP A 72 5.98 -2.96 10.44
C ASP A 72 4.50 -2.61 10.55
N ALA A 73 3.74 -3.46 11.26
CA ALA A 73 2.28 -3.33 11.33
C ALA A 73 1.82 -2.10 12.12
N GLU A 74 2.54 -1.73 13.19
CA GLU A 74 2.21 -0.58 14.02
C GLU A 74 2.49 0.73 13.26
N TYR A 75 3.65 0.79 12.59
CA TYR A 75 4.00 1.91 11.72
C TYR A 75 3.03 2.04 10.55
N LYS A 76 2.67 0.93 9.89
CA LYS A 76 1.68 0.91 8.80
C LYS A 76 0.30 1.39 9.29
N GLY A 77 -0.15 0.94 10.45
CA GLY A 77 -1.41 1.40 11.06
C GLY A 77 -1.42 2.90 11.30
N THR A 78 -0.32 3.43 11.84
CA THR A 78 -0.10 4.86 12.05
C THR A 78 -0.13 5.63 10.72
N PHE A 79 0.55 5.11 9.70
CA PHE A 79 0.56 5.70 8.36
C PHE A 79 -0.83 5.81 7.76
N ILE A 80 -1.61 4.73 7.85
CA ILE A 80 -2.98 4.70 7.35
C ILE A 80 -3.86 5.68 8.13
N LYS A 81 -3.77 5.71 9.46
CA LYS A 81 -4.51 6.62 10.35
C LYS A 81 -4.26 8.09 10.01
N GLU A 82 -3.00 8.48 9.85
CA GLU A 82 -2.65 9.88 9.59
C GLU A 82 -3.04 10.29 8.17
N LEU A 83 -2.76 9.48 7.16
CA LEU A 83 -3.01 9.85 5.77
C LEU A 83 -4.47 9.74 5.34
N SER A 84 -5.28 8.92 6.02
CA SER A 84 -6.73 8.88 5.80
C SER A 84 -7.42 10.18 6.20
N ARG A 85 -6.83 11.00 7.09
CA ARG A 85 -7.33 12.36 7.39
C ARG A 85 -7.33 13.28 6.16
N ILE A 86 -6.49 13.01 5.16
CA ILE A 86 -6.41 13.79 3.91
C ILE A 86 -7.58 13.46 2.98
N ASN A 87 -8.00 12.19 2.94
CA ASN A 87 -8.98 11.70 1.97
C ASN A 87 -10.37 11.43 2.56
N GLY A 88 -10.50 11.41 3.90
CA GLY A 88 -11.72 11.08 4.60
C GLY A 88 -11.96 9.58 4.73
N PHE A 89 -12.98 9.25 5.51
CA PHE A 89 -13.34 7.87 5.91
C PHE A 89 -14.74 7.46 5.43
N SER A 90 -15.35 8.23 4.53
CA SER A 90 -16.77 8.05 4.19
C SER A 90 -17.05 6.83 3.31
N GLY A 91 -16.02 6.17 2.77
CA GLY A 91 -16.14 5.05 1.83
C GLY A 91 -16.88 5.37 0.51
N THR A 92 -17.24 6.64 0.28
CA THR A 92 -18.11 7.12 -0.81
C THR A 92 -17.45 8.18 -1.68
N SER A 93 -16.19 8.51 -1.40
CA SER A 93 -15.41 9.44 -2.23
C SER A 93 -15.12 8.83 -3.59
N GLU A 94 -14.67 9.66 -4.55
CA GLU A 94 -14.12 9.15 -5.80
C GLU A 94 -12.68 8.68 -5.58
N GLY A 95 -12.45 7.35 -5.54
CA GLY A 95 -11.16 6.75 -5.22
C GLY A 95 -10.01 7.26 -6.09
N LEU A 96 -10.24 7.50 -7.38
CA LEU A 96 -9.22 8.03 -8.28
C LEU A 96 -8.77 9.46 -7.89
N ARG A 97 -9.69 10.34 -7.50
CA ARG A 97 -9.34 11.68 -7.01
C ARG A 97 -8.61 11.61 -5.68
N ALA A 98 -9.04 10.73 -4.78
CA ALA A 98 -8.35 10.48 -3.51
C ALA A 98 -6.91 9.97 -3.74
N ALA A 99 -6.71 9.08 -4.71
CA ALA A 99 -5.41 8.56 -5.10
C ALA A 99 -4.49 9.67 -5.65
N TYR A 100 -5.00 10.57 -6.51
CA TYR A 100 -4.18 11.70 -6.97
C TYR A 100 -3.76 12.62 -5.83
N ARG A 101 -4.68 13.00 -4.93
CA ARG A 101 -4.37 13.85 -3.78
C ARG A 101 -3.32 13.21 -2.87
N LEU A 102 -3.51 11.94 -2.52
CA LEU A 102 -2.58 11.22 -1.67
C LEU A 102 -1.21 11.08 -2.34
N CYS A 103 -1.17 10.76 -3.62
CA CYS A 103 0.09 10.64 -4.36
C CYS A 103 0.86 11.96 -4.41
N ASP A 104 0.18 13.08 -4.62
CA ASP A 104 0.80 14.40 -4.65
C ASP A 104 1.23 14.89 -3.26
N TYR A 105 0.59 14.38 -2.20
CA TYR A 105 1.02 14.64 -0.82
C TYR A 105 2.25 13.81 -0.46
N VAL A 106 2.23 12.51 -0.75
CA VAL A 106 3.26 11.55 -0.28
C VAL A 106 4.55 11.63 -1.11
N PHE A 107 4.46 11.83 -2.43
CA PHE A 107 5.61 11.71 -3.32
C PHE A 107 5.93 12.99 -4.07
N ASP A 108 7.22 13.33 -4.11
CA ASP A 108 7.69 14.38 -5.00
C ASP A 108 7.52 13.93 -6.45
N ARG A 109 6.95 14.81 -7.28
CA ARG A 109 6.65 14.47 -8.68
C ARG A 109 7.91 14.25 -9.52
N ASN A 110 9.05 14.86 -9.16
CA ASN A 110 10.32 14.64 -9.84
C ASN A 110 10.94 13.31 -9.42
N LEU A 111 10.82 12.90 -8.15
CA LEU A 111 11.24 11.58 -7.70
C LEU A 111 10.57 10.48 -8.55
N MET A 112 9.27 10.62 -8.83
CA MET A 112 8.52 9.65 -9.65
C MET A 112 9.04 9.53 -11.09
N ASN A 113 9.85 10.47 -11.59
CA ASN A 113 10.50 10.34 -12.90
C ASN A 113 11.58 9.26 -12.95
N ALA A 114 12.22 8.97 -11.81
CA ALA A 114 13.28 7.98 -11.69
C ALA A 114 12.76 6.53 -11.83
N TYR A 115 11.45 6.33 -11.73
CA TYR A 115 10.84 5.01 -11.68
C TYR A 115 9.96 4.69 -12.90
N SER A 116 9.86 3.40 -13.18
CA SER A 116 8.84 2.78 -14.03
C SER A 116 8.26 1.56 -13.31
N TRP A 117 7.15 1.00 -13.79
CA TRP A 117 6.52 -0.12 -13.07
C TRP A 117 7.47 -1.31 -12.88
N THR A 118 8.10 -1.78 -13.95
CA THR A 118 9.00 -2.96 -13.94
C THR A 118 10.49 -2.63 -14.06
N GLY A 119 10.86 -1.37 -14.21
CA GLY A 119 12.24 -0.94 -14.48
C GLY A 119 12.68 -1.10 -15.95
N VAL A 120 11.91 -1.85 -16.75
CA VAL A 120 12.26 -2.13 -18.15
C VAL A 120 12.01 -0.89 -19.02
N SER A 121 13.09 -0.32 -19.55
CA SER A 121 13.04 0.78 -20.53
C SER A 121 13.49 0.30 -21.90
N LYS A 122 12.79 0.73 -22.96
CA LYS A 122 13.25 0.56 -24.35
C LYS A 122 14.40 1.51 -24.70
N LYS A 123 14.67 2.53 -23.86
CA LYS A 123 15.72 3.54 -24.05
C LYS A 123 16.86 3.34 -23.05
N SER A 124 18.09 3.66 -23.45
CA SER A 124 19.36 3.39 -22.76
C SER A 124 19.50 3.92 -21.33
N VAL A 125 18.66 4.86 -20.89
CA VAL A 125 18.60 5.29 -19.48
C VAL A 125 17.55 4.43 -18.78
N GLY A 126 18.03 3.44 -18.02
CA GLY A 126 17.19 2.58 -17.18
C GLY A 126 16.49 3.38 -16.08
N LYS A 127 15.22 3.07 -15.84
CA LYS A 127 14.47 3.56 -14.68
C LYS A 127 14.44 2.45 -13.63
N ASP A 128 14.35 2.80 -12.36
CA ASP A 128 14.20 1.79 -11.31
C ASP A 128 12.78 1.20 -11.33
N ARG A 129 12.64 -0.01 -10.79
CA ARG A 129 11.35 -0.69 -10.69
C ARG A 129 10.57 -0.16 -9.48
N PHE A 130 9.36 0.35 -9.70
CA PHE A 130 8.50 0.82 -8.61
C PHE A 130 7.73 -0.32 -7.95
N ASN A 131 7.42 -1.39 -8.70
CA ASN A 131 6.66 -2.53 -8.19
C ASN A 131 7.38 -3.36 -7.11
N GLN A 132 8.61 -2.98 -6.73
CA GLN A 132 9.32 -3.56 -5.58
C GLN A 132 8.88 -2.95 -4.25
N PHE A 133 8.27 -1.76 -4.26
CA PHE A 133 7.82 -1.07 -3.04
C PHE A 133 6.43 -1.56 -2.61
N THR A 134 6.32 -2.87 -2.35
CA THR A 134 5.04 -3.54 -2.08
C THR A 134 4.34 -2.97 -0.85
N ASN A 135 5.08 -2.68 0.22
CA ASN A 135 4.51 -2.14 1.46
C ASN A 135 3.92 -0.74 1.24
N ILE A 136 4.60 0.11 0.46
CA ILE A 136 4.06 1.41 0.04
C ILE A 136 2.79 1.23 -0.78
N ILE A 137 2.83 0.37 -1.80
CA ILE A 137 1.70 0.15 -2.71
C ILE A 137 0.48 -0.32 -1.89
N GLU A 138 0.65 -1.32 -1.02
CA GLU A 138 -0.42 -1.83 -0.15
C GLU A 138 -0.97 -0.77 0.80
N ALA A 139 -0.11 -0.12 1.59
CA ALA A 139 -0.54 0.90 2.56
C ALA A 139 -1.25 2.07 1.87
N PHE A 140 -0.77 2.48 0.69
CA PHE A 140 -1.43 3.50 -0.13
C PHE A 140 -2.83 3.05 -0.54
N GLY A 141 -2.97 1.81 -1.03
CA GLY A 141 -4.26 1.25 -1.42
C GLY A 141 -5.25 1.21 -0.26
N GLU A 142 -4.80 0.79 0.92
CA GLU A 142 -5.61 0.76 2.14
C GLU A 142 -6.14 2.14 2.53
N VAL A 143 -5.32 3.20 2.45
CA VAL A 143 -5.78 4.58 2.67
C VAL A 143 -6.88 4.97 1.69
N ILE A 144 -6.77 4.59 0.41
CA ILE A 144 -7.80 4.91 -0.59
C ILE A 144 -9.07 4.10 -0.38
N THR A 145 -8.98 2.83 0.02
CA THR A 145 -10.16 1.99 0.31
C THR A 145 -10.98 2.54 1.48
N LEU A 146 -10.35 3.22 2.45
CA LEU A 146 -11.09 3.95 3.50
C LEU A 146 -11.91 5.13 2.94
N ALA A 147 -11.43 5.76 1.87
CA ALA A 147 -12.13 6.87 1.23
C ALA A 147 -13.17 6.39 0.19
N ASP A 148 -12.89 5.31 -0.54
CA ASP A 148 -13.76 4.66 -1.52
C ASP A 148 -13.64 3.14 -1.40
N SER A 149 -14.65 2.50 -0.81
CA SER A 149 -14.62 1.06 -0.52
C SER A 149 -14.61 0.16 -1.76
N ARG A 150 -14.89 0.73 -2.94
CA ARG A 150 -14.85 0.01 -4.23
C ARG A 150 -13.47 0.02 -4.86
N PHE A 151 -12.55 0.85 -4.35
CA PHE A 151 -11.20 0.95 -4.89
C PHE A 151 -10.41 -0.31 -4.55
N SER A 152 -10.05 -1.06 -5.59
CA SER A 152 -9.40 -2.36 -5.47
C SER A 152 -7.88 -2.27 -5.52
N THR A 153 -7.21 -3.38 -5.19
CA THR A 153 -5.76 -3.52 -5.38
C THR A 153 -5.36 -3.39 -6.84
N VAL A 154 -6.20 -3.85 -7.78
CA VAL A 154 -5.98 -3.70 -9.21
C VAL A 154 -6.05 -2.23 -9.61
N ASP A 155 -7.04 -1.48 -9.12
CA ASP A 155 -7.15 -0.04 -9.38
C ASP A 155 -5.92 0.71 -8.87
N ASN A 156 -5.40 0.30 -7.72
CA ASN A 156 -4.21 0.88 -7.11
C ASN A 156 -2.95 0.65 -7.96
N GLU A 157 -2.71 -0.60 -8.41
CA GLU A 157 -1.60 -0.90 -9.31
C GLU A 157 -1.73 -0.16 -10.64
N GLU A 158 -2.93 -0.15 -11.23
CA GLU A 158 -3.20 0.58 -12.47
C GLU A 158 -3.01 2.09 -12.30
N PHE A 159 -3.37 2.65 -11.14
CA PHE A 159 -3.11 4.04 -10.83
C PHE A 159 -1.61 4.35 -10.87
N PHE A 160 -0.78 3.60 -10.13
CA PHE A 160 0.67 3.81 -10.15
C PHE A 160 1.24 3.62 -11.56
N LYS A 161 0.89 2.51 -12.22
CA LYS A 161 1.43 2.14 -13.53
C LYS A 161 1.02 3.11 -14.63
N ASN A 162 -0.29 3.35 -14.79
CA ASN A 162 -0.85 4.01 -15.95
C ASN A 162 -1.12 5.51 -15.75
N LYS A 163 -1.30 5.97 -14.50
CA LYS A 163 -1.63 7.38 -14.19
C LYS A 163 -0.44 8.16 -13.65
N VAL A 164 0.35 7.54 -12.76
CA VAL A 164 1.47 8.21 -12.09
C VAL A 164 2.77 8.05 -12.89
N LEU A 165 3.26 6.83 -13.07
CA LEU A 165 4.60 6.56 -13.61
C LEU A 165 4.68 6.82 -15.12
N LYS A 166 3.67 6.37 -15.88
CA LYS A 166 3.57 6.62 -17.33
C LYS A 166 3.56 8.11 -17.69
N HIS A 167 2.98 8.94 -16.83
CA HIS A 167 2.83 10.38 -17.04
C HIS A 167 3.69 11.23 -16.08
N SER A 168 4.67 10.62 -15.42
CA SER A 168 5.56 11.25 -14.42
C SER A 168 6.17 12.56 -14.92
N GLN A 169 6.72 12.54 -16.14
CA GLN A 169 7.36 13.71 -16.77
C GLN A 169 6.38 14.88 -17.00
N ALA A 170 5.16 14.58 -17.44
CA ALA A 170 4.14 15.61 -17.64
C ALA A 170 3.65 16.19 -16.30
N ARG A 171 3.49 15.32 -15.27
CA ARG A 171 3.10 15.72 -13.92
C ARG A 171 4.13 16.63 -13.25
N ALA A 172 5.43 16.32 -13.41
CA ALA A 172 6.53 17.13 -12.90
C ALA A 172 6.57 18.53 -13.56
N LYS A 173 6.45 18.59 -14.89
CA LYS A 173 6.44 19.87 -15.64
C LYS A 173 5.29 20.80 -15.25
N LYS A 174 4.11 20.25 -14.93
CA LYS A 174 2.96 21.05 -14.48
C LYS A 174 3.27 21.86 -13.21
N MET A 175 4.04 21.30 -12.26
CA MET A 175 4.42 22.04 -11.04
C MET A 175 5.34 23.22 -11.31
N LYS A 176 6.34 23.05 -12.20
CA LYS A 176 7.30 24.10 -12.51
C LYS A 176 6.59 25.37 -13.01
N ARG A 177 5.60 25.19 -13.88
CA ARG A 177 4.78 26.30 -14.41
C ARG A 177 4.01 27.06 -13.32
N TYR A 178 3.39 26.37 -12.36
CA TYR A 178 2.67 27.05 -11.26
C TYR A 178 3.59 27.89 -10.39
N LYS A 179 4.84 27.44 -10.17
CA LYS A 179 5.81 28.17 -9.34
C LYS A 179 6.35 29.42 -10.06
N ASP A 180 6.58 29.31 -11.36
CA ASP A 180 7.03 30.41 -12.22
C ASP A 180 5.91 31.45 -12.45
N GLU A 181 4.63 31.05 -12.47
CA GLU A 181 3.46 31.94 -12.64
C GLU A 181 3.00 32.61 -11.33
N SER A 182 3.47 32.15 -10.16
CA SER A 182 3.10 32.69 -8.84
C SER A 182 4.22 33.48 -8.14
N SER A 183 5.36 33.68 -8.80
CA SER A 183 6.51 34.47 -8.33
C SER A 183 6.60 35.78 -9.13
#